data_AF-A0A527Z5J3-F1
#
_entry.id   AF-A0A527Z5J3-F1
#
_cell.length_a   1.000
_cell.length_b   1.000
_cell.length_c   1.000
_cell.angle_alpha   90.00
_cell.angle_beta   90.00
_cell.angle_gamma   90.00
#
_symmetry.space_group_name_H-M   'P 1'
#
loop_
_entity.id
_entity.type
_entity.pdbx_description
1 polymer ?
#
loop_
_entity_poly.entity_id
_entity_poly.type
_entity_poly.pdbx_seq_one_letter_code
_entity_poly.pdbx_strand_id
1 'polypeptide(L)'
;NVTVNLKPRDERTVSQQQFEAAASPKLNDIAGARIQFGADGFSGAKVSITLVGDNGDALQQTSDALIDQMKSVPGLSNPTSTAATTKPELIVRPDSAKAAELGITPTEIAQTVKIATVGDTDTSLPKFNLGDRQVSIVVTLPDGAIDDPAKLAILPLTGSKGIVPLAAIADISFSAGPNS
;
A
#
# COMPACT_ATOMS: atom_id res chain seq x y z
N ASN A 1 7.44 -12.03 3.86
CA ASN A 1 7.24 -13.49 3.68
C ASN A 1 8.27 -14.20 4.55
N VAL A 2 7.86 -15.10 5.44
CA VAL A 2 8.74 -15.79 6.38
C VAL A 2 8.59 -17.30 6.14
N THR A 3 9.70 -17.98 5.85
CA THR A 3 9.70 -19.43 5.61
C THR A 3 10.25 -20.14 6.84
N VAL A 4 9.51 -21.13 7.33
CA VAL A 4 9.93 -21.96 8.47
C VAL A 4 10.12 -23.39 8.01
N ASN A 5 11.34 -23.92 8.18
CA ASN A 5 11.65 -25.31 7.85
C ASN A 5 11.33 -26.21 9.05
N LEU A 6 10.38 -27.12 8.87
CA LEU A 6 10.10 -28.19 9.84
C LEU A 6 11.10 -29.34 9.65
N LYS A 7 11.34 -30.13 10.70
CA LYS A 7 12.15 -31.37 10.65
C LYS A 7 11.70 -32.31 9.52
N PRO A 8 12.49 -33.29 9.06
CA PRO A 8 11.99 -34.34 8.17
C PRO A 8 10.73 -35.04 8.71
N ARG A 9 9.82 -35.51 7.83
CA ARG A 9 8.47 -36.00 8.22
C ARG A 9 8.53 -37.21 9.16
N ASP A 10 9.53 -38.05 9.00
CA ASP A 10 9.88 -39.22 9.79
C ASP A 10 10.43 -38.88 11.18
N GLU A 11 10.99 -37.68 11.36
CA GLU A 11 11.49 -37.18 12.65
C GLU A 11 10.47 -36.29 13.40
N ARG A 12 9.29 -36.05 12.84
CA ARG A 12 8.24 -35.23 13.45
C ARG A 12 7.33 -36.06 14.35
N THR A 13 7.08 -35.55 15.55
CA THR A 13 6.05 -36.08 16.47
C THR A 13 4.66 -35.50 16.21
N VAL A 14 4.57 -34.40 15.47
CA VAL A 14 3.33 -33.70 15.13
C VAL A 14 3.26 -33.41 13.64
N SER A 15 2.05 -33.45 13.08
CA SER A 15 1.83 -33.03 11.70
C SER A 15 2.05 -31.53 11.54
N GLN A 16 2.26 -31.07 10.30
CA GLN A 16 2.34 -29.64 10.00
C GLN A 16 1.08 -28.90 10.48
N GLN A 17 -0.11 -29.46 10.25
CA GLN A 17 -1.38 -28.86 10.68
C GLN A 17 -1.48 -28.73 12.20
N GLN A 18 -0.99 -29.73 12.95
CA GLN A 18 -0.96 -29.69 14.40
C GLN A 18 0.02 -28.63 14.92
N PHE A 19 1.16 -28.48 14.25
CA PHE A 19 2.12 -27.42 14.56
C PHE A 19 1.52 -26.02 14.30
N GLU A 20 0.89 -25.82 13.13
CA GLU A 20 0.24 -24.56 12.77
C GLU A 20 -0.90 -24.21 13.75
N ALA A 21 -1.73 -25.19 14.11
CA ALA A 21 -2.81 -25.00 15.09
C ALA A 21 -2.28 -24.63 16.48
N ALA A 22 -1.14 -25.20 16.91
CA ALA A 22 -0.51 -24.87 18.19
C ALA A 22 0.26 -23.54 18.17
N ALA A 23 0.78 -23.13 17.03
CA ALA A 23 1.52 -21.88 16.85
C ALA A 23 0.60 -20.67 16.69
N SER A 24 -0.53 -20.83 15.99
CA SER A 24 -1.52 -19.79 15.70
C SER A 24 -1.89 -18.93 16.92
N PRO A 25 -2.34 -19.47 18.07
CA PRO A 25 -2.72 -18.63 19.22
C PRO A 25 -1.56 -17.79 19.75
N LYS A 26 -0.34 -18.32 19.76
CA LYS A 26 0.86 -17.59 20.24
C LYS A 26 1.26 -16.43 19.32
N LEU A 27 0.95 -16.55 18.03
CA LEU A 27 1.27 -15.52 17.04
C LEU A 27 0.15 -14.47 16.94
N ASN A 28 -1.09 -14.82 17.26
CA ASN A 28 -2.20 -13.88 17.33
C ASN A 28 -2.07 -12.86 18.47
N ASP A 29 -1.28 -13.17 19.50
CA ASP A 29 -0.97 -12.24 20.60
C ASP A 29 -0.04 -11.08 20.18
N ILE A 30 0.55 -11.15 18.99
CA ILE A 30 1.44 -10.10 18.49
C ILE A 30 0.60 -8.96 17.90
N ALA A 31 0.57 -7.83 18.61
CA ALA A 31 -0.15 -6.63 18.17
C ALA A 31 0.29 -6.19 16.76
N GLY A 32 -0.70 -6.01 15.87
CA GLY A 32 -0.48 -5.58 14.48
C GLY A 32 -0.02 -6.67 13.51
N ALA A 33 0.29 -7.89 13.99
CA ALA A 33 0.66 -9.00 13.11
C ALA A 33 -0.60 -9.68 12.53
N ARG A 34 -0.62 -9.89 11.21
CA ARG A 34 -1.60 -10.73 10.51
C ARG A 34 -0.87 -11.94 9.95
N ILE A 35 -1.03 -13.10 10.58
CA ILE A 35 -0.28 -14.32 10.25
C ILE A 35 -1.19 -15.30 9.52
N GLN A 36 -0.72 -15.82 8.38
CA GLN A 36 -1.37 -16.91 7.64
C GLN A 36 -0.36 -18.04 7.45
N PHE A 37 -0.82 -19.28 7.60
CA PHE A 37 0.01 -20.48 7.41
C PHE A 37 -0.28 -21.12 6.05
N GLY A 38 0.77 -21.62 5.39
CA GLY A 38 0.63 -22.32 4.13
C GLY A 38 1.90 -23.06 3.74
N ALA A 39 1.76 -24.22 3.11
CA ALA A 39 2.88 -25.14 2.84
C ALA A 39 3.89 -24.59 1.82
N ASP A 40 3.44 -23.75 0.87
CA ASP A 40 4.23 -23.39 -0.31
C ASP A 40 4.20 -21.88 -0.62
N GLY A 41 3.82 -21.04 0.33
CA GLY A 41 3.59 -19.60 0.09
C GLY A 41 2.39 -19.28 -0.84
N PHE A 42 1.75 -20.30 -1.40
CA PHE A 42 0.61 -20.21 -2.32
C PHE A 42 -0.63 -20.96 -1.85
N SER A 43 -0.58 -21.74 -0.75
CA SER A 43 -1.80 -22.27 -0.15
C SER A 43 -2.49 -21.19 0.69
N GLY A 44 -2.80 -20.08 0.03
CA GLY A 44 -3.80 -19.12 0.48
C GLY A 44 -5.13 -19.82 0.70
N ALA A 45 -5.94 -19.24 1.58
CA ALA A 45 -7.25 -19.70 2.04
C ALA A 45 -7.80 -20.95 1.30
N LYS A 46 -7.96 -22.07 2.04
CA LYS A 46 -8.58 -23.30 1.49
C LYS A 46 -9.99 -23.07 0.92
N VAL A 47 -10.61 -21.95 1.30
CA VAL A 47 -11.89 -21.47 0.83
C VAL A 47 -11.73 -20.00 0.48
N SER A 48 -12.09 -19.63 -0.75
CA SER A 48 -12.18 -18.24 -1.20
C SER A 48 -13.63 -17.93 -1.55
N ILE A 49 -14.12 -16.77 -1.13
CA ILE A 49 -15.47 -16.29 -1.40
C ILE A 49 -15.35 -14.93 -2.06
N THR A 50 -15.93 -14.79 -3.25
CA THR A 50 -15.95 -13.53 -4.00
C THR A 50 -17.31 -12.86 -3.83
N LEU A 51 -17.31 -11.63 -3.32
CA LEU A 51 -18.50 -10.77 -3.27
C LEU A 51 -18.49 -9.84 -4.49
N VAL A 52 -19.60 -9.76 -5.22
CA VAL A 52 -19.75 -8.92 -6.41
C VAL A 52 -20.96 -8.02 -6.22
N GLY A 53 -20.77 -6.73 -6.44
CA GLY A 53 -21.79 -5.70 -6.26
C GLY A 53 -21.31 -4.38 -6.82
N ASP A 54 -22.24 -3.47 -7.07
CA ASP A 54 -22.03 -2.11 -7.57
C ASP A 54 -21.80 -1.09 -6.44
N ASN A 55 -22.25 -1.42 -5.22
CA ASN A 55 -22.09 -0.58 -4.05
C ASN A 55 -20.94 -1.06 -3.15
N GLY A 56 -19.85 -0.27 -3.11
CA GLY A 56 -18.66 -0.56 -2.31
C GLY A 56 -18.92 -0.61 -0.79
N ASP A 57 -19.73 0.31 -0.26
CA ASP A 57 -20.05 0.34 1.18
C ASP A 57 -20.85 -0.89 1.59
N ALA A 58 -21.81 -1.30 0.75
CA ALA A 58 -22.60 -2.51 0.98
C ALA A 58 -21.73 -3.77 0.88
N LEU A 59 -20.79 -3.82 -0.07
CA LEU A 59 -19.82 -4.91 -0.19
C LEU A 59 -18.92 -5.01 1.04
N GLN A 60 -18.43 -3.88 1.54
CA GLN A 60 -17.60 -3.84 2.74
C GLN A 60 -18.38 -4.35 3.97
N GLN A 61 -19.58 -3.82 4.20
CA GLN A 61 -20.43 -4.27 5.31
C GLN A 61 -20.77 -5.76 5.22
N THR A 62 -21.04 -6.26 4.02
CA THR A 62 -21.31 -7.68 3.78
C THR A 62 -20.07 -8.53 4.00
N SER A 63 -18.89 -8.05 3.59
CA SER A 63 -17.61 -8.72 3.80
C SER A 63 -17.29 -8.87 5.29
N ASP A 64 -17.47 -7.81 6.07
CA ASP A 64 -17.22 -7.82 7.51
C ASP A 64 -18.19 -8.75 8.24
N ALA A 65 -19.48 -8.70 7.90
CA ALA A 65 -20.48 -9.61 8.45
C ALA A 65 -20.18 -11.08 8.11
N LEU A 66 -19.74 -11.37 6.89
CA LEU A 66 -19.37 -12.71 6.45
C LEU A 66 -18.13 -13.22 7.21
N ILE A 67 -17.12 -12.37 7.42
CA ILE A 67 -15.94 -12.73 8.23
C ILE A 67 -16.37 -13.15 9.64
N ASP A 68 -17.23 -12.38 10.28
CA ASP A 68 -17.70 -12.68 11.64
C ASP A 68 -18.49 -13.98 11.71
N GLN A 69 -19.32 -14.25 10.69
CA GLN A 69 -20.00 -15.55 10.57
C GLN A 69 -19.00 -16.69 10.34
N MET A 70 -17.99 -16.50 9.50
CA MET A 70 -16.97 -17.52 9.23
C MET A 70 -16.11 -17.85 10.46
N LYS A 71 -15.87 -16.88 11.36
CA LYS A 71 -15.19 -17.14 12.64
C LYS A 71 -15.95 -18.15 13.51
N SER A 72 -17.28 -18.23 13.37
CA SER A 72 -18.12 -19.16 14.15
C SER A 72 -18.19 -20.57 13.57
N VAL A 73 -17.73 -20.79 12.34
CA VAL A 73 -17.81 -22.10 11.66
C VAL A 73 -16.67 -23.02 12.12
N PRO A 74 -16.97 -24.17 12.73
CA PRO A 74 -15.95 -25.14 13.12
C PRO A 74 -15.14 -25.63 11.91
N GLY A 75 -13.82 -25.57 12.00
CA GLY A 75 -12.90 -26.01 10.94
C GLY A 75 -12.44 -24.92 9.98
N LEU A 76 -13.02 -23.72 10.03
CA LEU A 76 -12.45 -22.54 9.39
C LEU A 76 -11.48 -21.85 10.37
N SER A 77 -10.37 -21.34 9.85
CA SER A 77 -9.38 -20.60 10.63
C SER A 77 -8.95 -19.35 9.88
N ASN A 78 -8.84 -18.26 10.61
CA ASN A 78 -8.32 -16.97 10.14
C ASN A 78 -9.01 -16.41 8.87
N PRO A 79 -10.34 -16.21 8.86
CA PRO A 79 -11.01 -15.55 7.74
C PRO A 79 -10.51 -14.11 7.60
N THR A 80 -10.08 -13.75 6.39
CA THR A 80 -9.58 -12.41 6.07
C THR A 80 -10.28 -11.88 4.83
N SER A 81 -10.59 -10.58 4.82
CA SER A 81 -11.08 -9.88 3.64
C SER A 81 -9.94 -9.15 2.95
N THR A 82 -9.94 -9.19 1.62
CA THR A 82 -9.07 -8.37 0.77
C THR A 82 -9.65 -6.97 0.52
N ALA A 83 -10.92 -6.73 0.84
CA ALA A 83 -11.60 -5.47 0.55
C ALA A 83 -11.02 -4.27 1.34
N ALA A 84 -10.49 -4.52 2.55
CA ALA A 84 -10.36 -3.49 3.57
C ALA A 84 -8.95 -2.90 3.79
N THR A 85 -8.01 -2.99 2.86
CA THR A 85 -6.72 -2.30 3.05
C THR A 85 -6.79 -0.87 2.52
N THR A 86 -7.75 -0.03 2.92
CA THR A 86 -7.88 1.34 2.36
C THR A 86 -6.51 2.01 2.34
N LYS A 87 -5.91 2.14 1.16
CA LYS A 87 -4.65 2.84 1.03
C LYS A 87 -4.99 4.32 1.03
N PRO A 88 -4.29 5.15 1.83
CA PRO A 88 -4.44 6.58 1.71
C PRO A 88 -4.00 6.97 0.29
N GLU A 89 -4.93 7.53 -0.47
CA GLU A 89 -4.68 8.11 -1.78
C GLU A 89 -4.50 9.61 -1.63
N LEU A 90 -3.43 10.14 -2.24
CA LEU A 90 -3.21 11.57 -2.35
C LEU A 90 -3.97 12.11 -3.56
N ILE A 91 -4.95 12.98 -3.31
CA ILE A 91 -5.70 13.68 -4.36
C ILE A 91 -5.17 15.11 -4.45
N VAL A 92 -4.66 15.47 -5.63
CA VAL A 92 -4.26 16.84 -5.98
C VAL A 92 -5.25 17.37 -7.03
N ARG A 93 -5.93 18.48 -6.72
CA ARG A 93 -6.89 19.15 -7.60
C ARG A 93 -6.35 20.51 -8.03
N PRO A 94 -5.73 20.62 -9.22
CA PRO A 94 -5.22 21.89 -9.72
C PRO A 94 -6.34 22.91 -9.97
N ASP A 95 -6.11 24.15 -9.56
CA ASP A 95 -6.87 25.33 -9.99
C ASP A 95 -6.30 25.80 -11.33
N SER A 96 -7.00 25.45 -12.41
CA SER A 96 -6.53 25.71 -13.78
C SER A 96 -6.36 27.20 -14.08
N ALA A 97 -7.16 28.08 -13.46
CA ALA A 97 -7.06 29.52 -13.66
C ALA A 97 -5.77 30.07 -13.03
N LYS A 98 -5.52 29.73 -11.77
CA LYS A 98 -4.29 30.17 -11.07
C LYS A 98 -3.03 29.57 -11.67
N ALA A 99 -3.07 28.30 -12.05
CA ALA A 99 -1.94 27.65 -12.70
C ALA A 99 -1.61 28.35 -14.04
N ALA A 100 -2.61 28.69 -14.85
CA ALA A 100 -2.43 29.39 -16.11
C ALA A 100 -1.85 30.81 -15.93
N GLU A 101 -2.30 31.56 -14.92
CA GLU A 101 -1.76 32.88 -14.60
C GLU A 101 -0.25 32.87 -14.28
N LEU A 102 0.23 31.75 -13.75
CA LEU A 102 1.64 31.53 -13.39
C LEU A 102 2.42 30.80 -14.50
N GLY A 103 1.75 30.43 -15.58
CA GLY A 103 2.32 29.68 -16.71
C GLY A 103 2.76 28.28 -16.29
N ILE A 104 2.02 27.64 -15.39
CA ILE A 104 2.24 26.27 -14.93
C ILE A 104 1.19 25.38 -15.59
N THR A 105 1.65 24.33 -16.26
CA THR A 105 0.82 23.35 -16.93
C THR A 105 0.40 22.22 -15.98
N PRO A 106 -0.74 21.55 -16.24
CA PRO A 106 -1.14 20.37 -15.48
C PRO A 106 -0.07 19.26 -15.48
N THR A 107 0.69 19.15 -16.58
CA THR A 107 1.77 18.16 -16.73
C THR A 107 2.91 18.43 -15.74
N GLU A 108 3.31 19.69 -15.57
CA GLU A 108 4.37 20.08 -14.62
C GLU A 108 3.95 19.82 -13.17
N ILE A 109 2.67 20.06 -12.85
CA ILE A 109 2.09 19.74 -11.54
C ILE A 109 2.16 18.23 -11.29
N ALA A 110 1.68 17.44 -12.25
CA ALA A 110 1.69 15.98 -12.15
C ALA A 110 3.11 15.41 -12.01
N GLN A 111 4.07 15.94 -12.77
CA GLN A 111 5.47 15.53 -12.69
C GLN A 111 6.10 15.87 -11.34
N THR A 112 5.84 17.06 -10.81
CA THR A 112 6.38 17.49 -9.50
C THR A 112 5.82 16.63 -8.37
N VAL A 113 4.51 16.37 -8.37
CA VAL A 113 3.86 15.50 -7.38
C VAL A 113 4.39 14.06 -7.50
N LYS A 114 4.59 13.55 -8.72
CA LYS A 114 5.14 12.22 -8.96
C LYS A 114 6.56 12.08 -8.40
N ILE A 115 7.44 13.03 -8.70
CA ILE A 115 8.83 13.03 -8.22
C ILE A 115 8.86 13.14 -6.69
N ALA A 116 8.02 14.00 -6.11
CA ALA A 116 7.95 14.17 -4.66
C ALA A 116 7.44 12.93 -3.91
N THR A 117 6.57 12.13 -4.53
CA THR A 117 5.94 10.97 -3.89
C THR A 117 6.67 9.65 -4.17
N VAL A 118 6.86 9.30 -5.44
CA VAL A 118 7.44 8.02 -5.84
C VAL A 118 8.95 8.13 -6.10
N GLY A 119 9.48 9.34 -6.12
CA GLY A 119 10.80 9.62 -6.66
C GLY A 119 10.77 9.79 -8.17
N ASP A 120 11.80 10.42 -8.71
CA ASP A 120 11.99 10.47 -10.16
C ASP A 120 12.26 9.04 -10.68
N THR A 121 11.48 8.62 -11.67
CA THR A 121 11.52 7.27 -12.25
C THR A 121 12.16 7.26 -13.64
N ASP A 122 12.79 8.36 -14.05
CA ASP A 122 13.30 8.47 -15.39
C ASP A 122 14.64 7.74 -15.61
N THR A 123 14.83 7.29 -16.85
CA THR A 123 16.07 6.70 -17.39
C THR A 123 17.29 7.65 -17.35
N SER A 124 17.06 8.91 -16.97
CA SER A 124 18.03 9.99 -16.84
C SER A 124 18.57 10.22 -15.42
N LEU A 125 18.21 9.36 -14.45
CA LEU A 125 18.81 9.43 -13.11
C LEU A 125 20.34 9.35 -13.23
N PRO A 126 21.10 10.22 -12.52
CA PRO A 126 22.54 10.08 -12.42
C PRO A 126 22.90 8.67 -11.97
N LYS A 127 23.63 7.95 -12.82
CA LYS A 127 24.07 6.59 -12.55
C LYS A 127 25.45 6.64 -11.92
N PHE A 128 25.56 6.12 -10.70
CA PHE A 128 26.86 5.88 -10.10
C PHE A 128 27.38 4.52 -10.59
N ASN A 129 28.55 4.51 -11.23
CA ASN A 129 29.22 3.27 -11.63
C ASN A 129 30.02 2.76 -10.44
N LEU A 130 29.53 1.71 -9.79
CA LEU A 130 30.24 0.99 -8.74
C LEU A 130 30.81 -0.30 -9.35
N GLY A 131 32.03 -0.22 -9.86
CA GLY A 131 32.68 -1.35 -10.53
C GLY A 131 31.92 -1.80 -11.78
N ASP A 132 31.27 -2.97 -11.69
CA ASP A 132 30.51 -3.62 -12.78
C ASP A 132 28.99 -3.33 -12.74
N ARG A 133 28.50 -2.54 -11.78
CA ARG A 133 27.06 -2.24 -11.64
C ARG A 133 26.78 -0.74 -11.65
N GLN A 134 25.72 -0.37 -12.36
CA GLN A 134 25.16 0.99 -12.34
C GLN A 134 24.08 1.08 -11.26
N VAL A 135 24.18 2.08 -10.39
CA VAL A 135 23.18 2.36 -9.35
C VAL A 135 22.56 3.73 -9.62
N SER A 136 21.24 3.79 -9.73
CA SER A 136 20.53 5.06 -9.91
C SER A 136 20.46 5.83 -8.59
N ILE A 137 20.80 7.12 -8.62
CA ILE A 137 20.64 8.01 -7.47
C ILE A 137 19.26 8.66 -7.57
N VAL A 138 18.40 8.45 -6.57
CA VAL A 138 17.05 9.04 -6.52
C VAL A 138 17.03 10.09 -5.41
N VAL A 139 16.45 11.26 -5.68
CA VAL A 139 16.14 12.25 -4.64
C VAL A 139 14.69 12.08 -4.27
N THR A 140 14.43 11.70 -3.01
CA THR A 140 13.09 11.55 -2.46
C THR A 140 12.95 12.48 -1.25
N LEU A 141 11.72 12.84 -0.91
CA LEU A 141 11.48 13.45 0.40
C LEU A 141 11.83 12.44 1.51
N PRO A 142 12.20 12.92 2.72
CA PRO A 142 12.42 12.05 3.87
C PRO A 142 11.16 11.23 4.20
N ASP A 143 11.37 10.01 4.71
CA ASP A 143 10.29 9.09 5.10
C ASP A 143 9.22 9.80 5.97
N GLY A 144 7.95 9.63 5.63
CA GLY A 144 6.82 10.27 6.32
C GLY A 144 6.55 11.73 5.91
N ALA A 145 7.21 12.25 4.87
CA ALA A 145 6.84 13.54 4.28
C ALA A 145 5.58 13.44 3.40
N ILE A 146 5.35 12.28 2.80
CA ILE A 146 4.18 12.00 1.96
C ILE A 146 2.93 11.89 2.82
N ASP A 147 3.04 11.43 4.07
CA ASP A 147 1.90 11.20 4.97
C ASP A 147 1.28 12.50 5.53
N ASP A 148 1.88 13.65 5.25
CA ASP A 148 1.43 14.96 5.73
C ASP A 148 1.12 15.90 4.55
N PRO A 149 -0.16 16.24 4.31
CA PRO A 149 -0.54 17.10 3.20
C PRO A 149 0.03 18.52 3.36
N ALA A 150 0.37 18.96 4.58
CA ALA A 150 1.01 20.25 4.81
C ALA A 150 2.45 20.29 4.27
N LYS A 151 3.14 19.14 4.22
CA LYS A 151 4.48 19.04 3.62
C LYS A 151 4.41 18.98 2.09
N LEU A 152 3.35 18.42 1.54
CA LEU A 152 3.09 18.43 0.11
C LEU A 152 2.63 19.82 -0.39
N ALA A 153 1.93 20.57 0.46
CA ALA A 153 1.48 21.94 0.19
C ALA A 153 2.62 22.92 -0.12
N ILE A 154 3.78 22.74 0.51
CA ILE A 154 4.96 23.61 0.32
C ILE A 154 5.86 23.20 -0.85
N LEU A 155 5.48 22.16 -1.62
CA LEU A 155 6.28 21.71 -2.76
C LEU A 155 6.46 22.83 -3.78
N PRO A 156 7.72 23.21 -4.10
CA PRO A 156 7.97 24.30 -5.03
C PRO A 156 7.73 23.85 -6.47
N LEU A 157 6.96 24.65 -7.21
CA LEU A 157 6.78 24.54 -8.66
C LEU A 157 7.41 25.75 -9.33
N THR A 158 8.22 25.50 -10.34
CA THR A 158 8.82 26.57 -11.14
C THR A 158 7.85 26.93 -12.26
N GLY A 159 7.22 28.09 -12.14
CA GLY A 159 6.41 28.67 -13.21
C GLY A 159 7.18 29.73 -14.00
N SER A 160 6.55 30.24 -15.05
CA SER A 160 7.08 31.34 -15.88
C SER A 160 7.34 32.63 -15.09
N LYS A 161 6.69 32.80 -13.94
CA LYS A 161 6.77 33.98 -13.06
C LYS A 161 7.58 33.76 -11.78
N GLY A 162 8.25 32.60 -11.65
CA GLY A 162 9.05 32.25 -10.47
C GLY A 162 8.55 31.00 -9.76
N ILE A 163 9.10 30.77 -8.56
CA ILE A 163 8.79 29.59 -7.75
C ILE A 163 7.52 29.83 -6.95
N VAL A 164 6.56 28.91 -7.05
CA VAL A 164 5.26 28.98 -6.39
C VAL A 164 4.99 27.66 -5.65
N PRO A 165 4.51 27.68 -4.40
CA PRO A 165 4.15 26.45 -3.69
C PRO A 165 2.90 25.79 -4.31
N LEU A 166 2.84 24.46 -4.29
CA LEU A 166 1.72 23.67 -4.81
C LEU A 166 0.37 24.10 -4.23
N ALA A 167 0.30 24.43 -2.93
CA ALA A 167 -0.92 24.89 -2.28
C ALA A 167 -1.49 26.21 -2.84
N ALA A 168 -0.69 27.02 -3.53
CA ALA A 168 -1.19 28.25 -4.14
C ALA A 168 -2.04 27.98 -5.39
N ILE A 169 -1.83 26.83 -6.04
CA ILE A 169 -2.44 26.50 -7.34
C ILE A 169 -3.15 25.14 -7.36
N ALA A 170 -3.20 24.42 -6.24
CA ALA A 170 -3.89 23.15 -6.14
C ALA A 170 -4.39 22.90 -4.71
N ASP A 171 -5.56 22.26 -4.61
CA ASP A 171 -6.07 21.70 -3.37
C ASP A 171 -5.51 20.28 -3.19
N ILE A 172 -5.08 19.96 -1.97
CA ILE A 172 -4.41 18.68 -1.63
C ILE A 172 -5.19 18.03 -0.51
N SER A 173 -5.64 16.80 -0.74
CA SER A 173 -6.42 16.04 0.24
C SER A 173 -6.05 14.55 0.22
N PHE A 174 -6.25 13.88 1.36
CA PHE A 174 -6.20 12.43 1.43
C PHE A 174 -7.60 11.86 1.32
N SER A 175 -7.74 10.84 0.48
CA SER A 175 -8.97 10.04 0.40
C SER A 175 -8.64 8.58 0.64
N ALA A 176 -9.57 7.85 1.24
CA ALA A 176 -9.49 6.40 1.29
C ALA A 176 -10.03 5.85 -0.04
N GLY A 177 -9.13 5.41 -0.92
CA GLY A 177 -9.52 4.72 -2.15
C GLY A 177 -9.85 3.24 -1.88
N PRO A 178 -10.82 2.64 -2.58
CA PRO A 178 -11.01 1.20 -2.56
C PRO A 178 -9.79 0.52 -3.20
N ASN A 179 -9.30 -0.57 -2.61
CA ASN A 179 -8.27 -1.37 -3.26
C ASN A 179 -8.90 -2.14 -4.42
N SER A 180 -8.28 -2.04 -5.59
CA SER A 180 -8.49 -2.99 -6.70
C SER A 180 -7.57 -4.19 -6.55
#